data_AF-A0A930ZMA5-F1
#
_entry.id   AF-A0A930ZMA5-F1
#
_cell.length_a   1.000
_cell.length_b   1.000
_cell.length_c   1.000
_cell.angle_alpha   90.00
_cell.angle_beta   90.00
_cell.angle_gamma   90.00
#
_symmetry.space_group_name_H-M   'P 1'
#
loop_
_entity.id
_entity.type
_entity.pdbx_description
1 polymer ?
#
loop_
_entity_poly.entity_id
_entity_poly.type
_entity_poly.pdbx_seq_one_letter_code
_entity_poly.pdbx_strand_id
1 'polypeptide(L)'
;LVLRYSGHEATFSDPLIDNRTSKKRYRLDHLLKDQKPGVVESVAKNMGLTDADLSVLSVLVAAIMREPERAAEAMKAAKVIDPADGAPGDWTAPRPFNMMFKTTVGPVAEEDSYAYLRPETAQGTFVNFKNVLDSTSRRLPFGIAQIGKSFRNEITPRNFIFRVRELEQMEIEFFVKPGTDEEWHEKWLEARLQWWENQGIPREQIQVYDVPKDDLAHYSKRTYDLMYNYPTLGFEEIEGIANRSDYDLGSHSKGQAELGIQAKVAENTDSTARLAVQDDETKKWLVPFVIEPAAGVDRGVLAVLSEAYTKEELESGEERVVLKLKPHLAPIKVAVIPLAKNKEEITSYARRVKRDLQALGFGRVLYEDTGNIGKAYRRHDEVGTPFCVTVDYDTIGKSQDGSTALQDTVTVRDRDTMKQERIAVGELAEYLMSRLK
;
A
#
# COMPACT_ATOMS: atom_id res chain seq x y z
N LEU A 1 -24.21 -7.46 -8.65
CA LEU A 1 -23.76 -8.05 -9.94
C LEU A 1 -22.25 -8.08 -10.08
N VAL A 2 -21.53 -6.94 -10.13
CA VAL A 2 -20.07 -6.92 -10.33
C VAL A 2 -19.33 -7.84 -9.34
N LEU A 3 -19.54 -7.65 -8.04
CA LEU A 3 -18.85 -8.45 -7.01
C LEU A 3 -19.37 -9.90 -6.90
N ARG A 4 -20.51 -10.20 -7.50
CA ARG A 4 -21.03 -11.56 -7.61
C ARG A 4 -20.25 -12.33 -8.66
N TYR A 5 -20.12 -11.76 -9.86
CA TYR A 5 -19.44 -12.40 -10.98
C TYR A 5 -17.92 -12.44 -10.83
N SER A 6 -17.33 -11.52 -10.07
CA SER A 6 -15.91 -11.61 -9.68
C SER A 6 -15.63 -12.64 -8.59
N GLY A 7 -16.66 -13.35 -8.09
CA GLY A 7 -16.55 -14.36 -7.03
C GLY A 7 -16.49 -13.80 -5.60
N HIS A 8 -16.29 -12.50 -5.42
CA HIS A 8 -16.12 -11.90 -4.10
C HIS A 8 -17.31 -12.13 -3.16
N GLU A 9 -18.55 -12.09 -3.67
CA GLU A 9 -19.73 -12.35 -2.85
C GLU A 9 -19.75 -13.78 -2.27
N ALA A 10 -19.16 -14.74 -2.97
CA ALA A 10 -19.10 -16.13 -2.56
C ALA A 10 -17.86 -16.47 -1.71
N THR A 11 -16.72 -15.82 -1.97
CA THR A 11 -15.42 -16.26 -1.42
C THR A 11 -14.71 -15.21 -0.56
N PHE A 12 -15.11 -13.93 -0.59
CA PHE A 12 -14.44 -12.86 0.15
C PHE A 12 -14.88 -12.83 1.62
N SER A 13 -14.54 -13.90 2.34
CA SER A 13 -14.90 -14.10 3.73
C SER A 13 -13.75 -14.65 4.55
N ASP A 14 -13.65 -14.19 5.80
CA ASP A 14 -12.71 -14.73 6.77
C ASP A 14 -13.41 -15.69 7.75
N PRO A 15 -12.69 -16.66 8.33
CA PRO A 15 -13.23 -17.53 9.37
C PRO A 15 -13.34 -16.76 10.67
N LEU A 16 -14.57 -16.52 11.13
CA LEU A 16 -14.88 -15.77 12.35
C LEU A 16 -15.28 -16.72 13.47
N ILE A 17 -14.75 -16.46 14.68
CA ILE A 17 -15.16 -17.12 15.93
C ILE A 17 -15.39 -16.10 17.04
N ASP A 18 -16.33 -16.38 17.95
CA ASP A 18 -16.61 -15.52 19.11
C ASP A 18 -16.30 -16.27 20.41
N ASN A 19 -15.85 -15.54 21.43
CA ASN A 19 -15.87 -16.04 22.81
C ASN A 19 -17.13 -15.54 23.53
N ARG A 20 -17.91 -16.46 24.08
CA ARG A 20 -19.15 -16.16 24.82
C ARG A 20 -18.89 -15.44 26.14
N THR A 21 -17.74 -15.63 26.76
CA THR A 21 -17.36 -15.02 28.03
C THR A 21 -16.94 -13.56 27.84
N SER A 22 -15.90 -13.33 27.02
CA SER A 22 -15.36 -11.98 26.79
C SER A 22 -16.17 -11.15 25.79
N LYS A 23 -17.09 -11.78 25.04
CA LYS A 23 -17.86 -11.19 23.93
C LYS A 23 -16.98 -10.66 22.80
N LYS A 24 -15.72 -11.07 22.75
CA LYS A 24 -14.77 -10.69 21.69
C LYS A 24 -14.91 -11.60 20.49
N ARG A 25 -14.51 -11.04 19.34
CA ARG A 25 -14.56 -11.65 18.02
C ARG A 25 -13.15 -11.75 17.47
N TYR A 26 -12.81 -12.89 16.90
CA TYR A 26 -11.49 -13.16 16.39
C TYR A 26 -11.55 -13.79 15.00
N ARG A 27 -10.55 -13.46 14.19
CA ARG A 27 -10.23 -14.23 13.00
C ARG A 27 -9.58 -15.53 13.46
N LEU A 28 -10.15 -16.67 13.07
CA LEU A 28 -9.82 -17.99 13.63
C LEU A 28 -8.38 -18.40 13.36
N ASP A 29 -7.89 -18.21 12.14
CA ASP A 29 -6.52 -18.50 11.73
C ASP A 29 -5.52 -17.71 12.58
N HIS A 30 -5.76 -16.42 12.80
CA HIS A 30 -4.91 -15.59 13.66
C HIS A 30 -4.97 -16.05 15.12
N LEU A 31 -6.18 -16.34 15.64
CA LEU A 31 -6.35 -16.84 17.00
C LEU A 31 -5.52 -18.10 17.23
N LEU A 32 -5.53 -19.04 16.28
CA LEU A 32 -4.77 -20.29 16.34
C LEU A 32 -3.26 -20.07 16.16
N LYS A 33 -2.84 -19.17 15.27
CA LYS A 33 -1.43 -18.81 15.05
C LYS A 33 -0.78 -18.24 16.32
N ASP A 34 -1.54 -17.49 17.10
CA ASP A 34 -1.09 -16.90 18.37
C ASP A 34 -1.08 -17.90 19.54
N GLN A 35 -1.60 -19.13 19.36
CA GLN A 35 -1.57 -20.16 20.40
C GLN A 35 -0.21 -20.87 20.48
N LYS A 36 0.05 -21.47 21.64
CA LYS A 36 1.19 -22.38 21.80
C LYS A 36 1.03 -23.59 20.88
N PRO A 37 2.13 -24.12 20.29
CA PRO A 37 2.07 -25.27 19.38
C PRO A 37 1.27 -26.47 19.91
N GLY A 38 1.50 -26.86 21.17
CA GLY A 38 0.76 -27.99 21.78
C GLY A 38 -0.74 -27.78 21.95
N VAL A 39 -1.21 -26.52 21.98
CA VAL A 39 -2.66 -26.22 21.98
C VAL A 39 -3.22 -26.46 20.57
N VAL A 40 -2.53 -25.99 19.54
CA VAL A 40 -2.93 -26.17 18.13
C VAL A 40 -2.95 -27.65 17.75
N GLU A 41 -1.92 -28.41 18.15
CA GLU A 41 -1.84 -29.87 17.98
C GLU A 41 -3.04 -30.59 18.64
N SER A 42 -3.39 -30.17 19.86
CA SER A 42 -4.55 -30.72 20.59
C SER A 42 -5.88 -30.44 19.86
N VAL A 43 -6.06 -29.23 19.32
CA VAL A 43 -7.23 -28.90 18.48
C VAL A 43 -7.30 -29.83 17.26
N ALA A 44 -6.19 -29.98 16.54
CA ALA A 44 -6.15 -30.83 15.34
C ALA A 44 -6.44 -32.30 15.63
N LYS A 45 -5.87 -32.84 16.72
CA LYS A 45 -6.15 -34.20 17.18
C LYS A 45 -7.62 -34.41 17.51
N ASN A 46 -8.26 -33.44 18.18
CA ASN A 46 -9.69 -33.49 18.49
C ASN A 46 -10.56 -33.37 17.21
N MET A 47 -10.06 -32.67 16.19
CA MET A 47 -10.63 -32.64 14.84
C MET A 47 -10.36 -33.92 14.02
N GLY A 48 -9.57 -34.87 14.54
CA GLY A 48 -9.27 -36.13 13.88
C GLY A 48 -8.24 -36.02 12.76
N LEU A 49 -7.44 -34.96 12.76
CA LEU A 49 -6.33 -34.76 11.83
C LEU A 49 -5.06 -35.47 12.34
N THR A 50 -4.19 -35.87 11.42
CA THR A 50 -2.92 -36.54 11.74
C THR A 50 -1.75 -35.56 11.79
N ASP A 51 -0.61 -35.98 12.36
CA ASP A 51 0.59 -35.13 12.47
C ASP A 51 1.14 -34.67 11.10
N ALA A 52 0.85 -35.41 10.02
CA ALA A 52 1.21 -35.02 8.65
C ALA A 52 0.40 -33.79 8.16
N ASP A 53 -0.85 -33.64 8.63
CA ASP A 53 -1.78 -32.57 8.24
C ASP A 53 -1.51 -31.25 8.99
N LEU A 54 -0.73 -31.30 10.06
CA LEU A 54 -0.44 -30.18 10.97
C LEU A 54 0.62 -29.20 10.45
N SER A 55 1.36 -29.58 9.41
CA SER A 55 2.43 -28.75 8.84
C SER A 55 1.92 -27.46 8.19
N VAL A 56 0.62 -27.34 7.95
CA VAL A 56 -0.01 -26.18 7.31
C VAL A 56 -1.26 -25.75 8.08
N LEU A 57 -1.20 -24.61 8.76
CA LEU A 57 -2.32 -24.06 9.54
C LEU A 57 -3.60 -23.89 8.71
N SER A 58 -3.48 -23.61 7.42
CA SER A 58 -4.61 -23.46 6.50
C SER A 58 -5.44 -24.74 6.37
N VAL A 59 -4.82 -25.92 6.44
CA VAL A 59 -5.51 -27.22 6.39
C VAL A 59 -6.37 -27.42 7.64
N LEU A 60 -5.83 -27.10 8.82
CA LEU A 60 -6.58 -27.14 10.08
C LEU A 60 -7.77 -26.18 10.05
N VAL A 61 -7.56 -24.95 9.61
CA VAL A 61 -8.63 -23.94 9.50
C VAL A 61 -9.72 -24.40 8.52
N ALA A 62 -9.34 -24.95 7.37
CA ALA A 62 -10.30 -25.50 6.40
C ALA A 62 -11.11 -26.68 6.99
N ALA A 63 -10.48 -27.57 7.74
CA ALA A 63 -11.17 -28.66 8.44
C ALA A 63 -12.14 -28.14 9.51
N ILE A 64 -11.71 -27.14 10.30
CA ILE A 64 -12.55 -26.48 11.30
C ILE A 64 -13.81 -25.87 10.65
N MET A 65 -13.64 -25.19 9.51
CA MET A 65 -14.76 -24.55 8.81
C MET A 65 -15.74 -25.55 8.18
N ARG A 66 -15.34 -26.81 7.96
CA ARG A 66 -16.22 -27.90 7.49
C ARG A 66 -17.05 -28.53 8.60
N GLU A 67 -16.53 -28.59 9.82
CA GLU A 67 -17.19 -29.16 11.00
C GLU A 67 -17.23 -28.15 12.18
N PRO A 68 -17.95 -27.02 12.05
CA PRO A 68 -17.82 -25.89 12.97
C PRO A 68 -18.28 -26.21 14.40
N GLU A 69 -19.35 -26.99 14.58
CA GLU A 69 -19.81 -27.38 15.92
C GLU A 69 -18.78 -28.27 16.63
N ARG A 70 -18.21 -29.23 15.90
CA ARG A 70 -17.14 -30.09 16.44
C ARG A 70 -15.90 -29.27 16.78
N ALA A 71 -15.56 -28.28 15.94
CA ALA A 71 -14.42 -27.41 16.16
C ALA A 71 -14.56 -26.57 17.43
N ALA A 72 -15.75 -26.03 17.72
CA ALA A 72 -16.00 -25.29 18.96
C ALA A 72 -15.68 -26.14 20.19
N GLU A 73 -16.14 -27.40 20.21
CA GLU A 73 -15.87 -28.33 21.30
C GLU A 73 -14.39 -28.75 21.35
N ALA A 74 -13.77 -28.99 20.20
CA ALA A 74 -12.33 -29.29 20.10
C ALA A 74 -11.47 -28.15 20.68
N MET A 75 -11.80 -26.89 20.39
CA MET A 75 -11.10 -25.71 20.90
C MET A 75 -11.26 -25.52 22.41
N LYS A 76 -12.47 -25.75 22.95
CA LYS A 76 -12.71 -25.75 24.40
C LYS A 76 -11.93 -26.86 25.11
N ALA A 77 -11.96 -28.07 24.56
CA ALA A 77 -11.24 -29.22 25.10
C ALA A 77 -9.72 -29.01 25.09
N ALA A 78 -9.19 -28.40 24.02
CA ALA A 78 -7.78 -28.03 23.89
C ALA A 78 -7.39 -26.82 24.76
N LYS A 79 -8.36 -26.15 25.39
CA LYS A 79 -8.17 -24.94 26.20
C LYS A 79 -7.49 -23.80 25.41
N VAL A 80 -7.97 -23.56 24.18
CA VAL A 80 -7.55 -22.39 23.40
C VAL A 80 -7.76 -21.12 24.23
N ILE A 81 -6.70 -20.34 24.36
CA ILE A 81 -6.62 -19.17 25.23
C ILE A 81 -7.22 -17.96 24.50
N ASP A 82 -8.08 -17.23 25.21
CA ASP A 82 -8.57 -15.94 24.76
C ASP A 82 -7.48 -14.87 24.95
N PRO A 83 -7.04 -14.18 23.89
CA PRO A 83 -6.05 -13.11 23.99
C PRO A 83 -6.47 -11.92 24.85
N ALA A 84 -7.77 -11.73 25.12
CA ALA A 84 -8.28 -10.58 25.87
C ALA A 84 -8.04 -10.68 27.38
N ASP A 85 -8.08 -11.89 27.95
CA ASP A 85 -7.96 -12.11 29.40
C ASP A 85 -6.94 -13.20 29.77
N GLY A 86 -6.39 -13.92 28.79
CA GLY A 86 -5.40 -14.97 29.00
C GLY A 86 -5.98 -16.27 29.57
N ALA A 87 -7.31 -16.40 29.67
CA ALA A 87 -8.00 -17.59 30.15
C ALA A 87 -8.46 -18.49 28.98
N PRO A 88 -8.70 -19.80 29.21
CA PRO A 88 -9.37 -20.64 28.23
C PRO A 88 -10.74 -20.07 27.84
N GLY A 89 -11.00 -19.94 26.54
CA GLY A 89 -12.23 -19.33 26.03
C GLY A 89 -13.42 -20.30 25.97
N ASP A 90 -14.64 -19.74 26.05
CA ASP A 90 -15.89 -20.44 25.72
C ASP A 90 -16.27 -20.11 24.27
N TRP A 91 -15.76 -20.91 23.35
CA TRP A 91 -15.80 -20.65 21.91
C TRP A 91 -17.14 -21.03 21.25
N THR A 92 -17.63 -20.18 20.34
CA THR A 92 -18.76 -20.50 19.45
C THR A 92 -18.33 -21.35 18.26
N ALA A 93 -19.30 -21.92 17.54
CA ALA A 93 -19.06 -22.51 16.24
C ALA A 93 -18.53 -21.43 15.27
N PRO A 94 -17.38 -21.64 14.60
CA PRO A 94 -16.84 -20.70 13.64
C PRO A 94 -17.74 -20.63 12.40
N ARG A 95 -17.73 -19.47 11.74
CA ARG A 95 -18.57 -19.20 10.57
C ARG A 95 -17.86 -18.28 9.58
N PRO A 96 -18.21 -18.33 8.28
CA PRO A 96 -17.69 -17.37 7.33
C PRO A 96 -18.24 -15.97 7.66
N PHE A 97 -17.38 -14.97 7.61
CA PHE A 97 -17.74 -13.58 7.77
C PHE A 97 -17.35 -12.80 6.53
N ASN A 98 -18.36 -12.24 5.83
CA ASN A 98 -18.12 -11.47 4.62
C ASN A 98 -17.35 -10.19 4.93
N MET A 99 -16.20 -10.06 4.26
CA MET A 99 -15.25 -8.97 4.49
C MET A 99 -15.57 -7.72 3.65
N MET A 100 -16.68 -7.68 2.93
CA MET A 100 -17.13 -6.49 2.19
C MET A 100 -18.10 -5.67 3.04
N PHE A 101 -17.99 -4.34 2.94
CA PHE A 101 -19.00 -3.44 3.50
C PHE A 101 -20.22 -3.40 2.59
N LYS A 102 -21.35 -3.91 3.08
CA LYS A 102 -22.66 -3.82 2.42
C LYS A 102 -23.38 -2.55 2.84
N THR A 103 -24.00 -1.85 1.88
CA THR A 103 -24.84 -0.67 2.11
C THR A 103 -26.13 -0.78 1.29
N THR A 104 -27.12 0.05 1.61
CA THR A 104 -28.38 0.15 0.86
C THR A 104 -28.30 1.32 -0.12
N VAL A 105 -28.80 1.14 -1.34
CA VAL A 105 -28.88 2.20 -2.37
C VAL A 105 -30.33 2.61 -2.56
N GLY A 106 -30.59 3.92 -2.52
CA GLY A 106 -31.94 4.46 -2.65
C GLY A 106 -32.65 4.69 -1.31
N PRO A 107 -33.87 5.26 -1.35
CA PRO A 107 -34.58 5.71 -0.15
C PRO A 107 -35.24 4.57 0.64
N VAL A 108 -35.44 3.40 0.01
CA VAL A 108 -36.13 2.25 0.62
C VAL A 108 -35.19 1.05 0.60
N ALA A 109 -35.02 0.43 1.77
CA ALA A 109 -34.26 -0.82 1.90
C ALA A 109 -35.10 -2.00 1.42
N GLU A 110 -35.01 -2.29 0.11
CA GLU A 110 -35.53 -3.51 -0.49
C GLU A 110 -34.42 -4.58 -0.59
N GLU A 111 -34.80 -5.85 -0.71
CA GLU A 111 -33.87 -6.98 -0.71
C GLU A 111 -32.80 -6.88 -1.82
N ASP A 112 -33.16 -6.31 -2.97
CA ASP A 112 -32.27 -6.08 -4.12
C ASP A 112 -31.62 -4.68 -4.14
N SER A 113 -32.01 -3.79 -3.22
CA SER A 113 -31.54 -2.40 -3.17
C SER A 113 -30.26 -2.26 -2.34
N TYR A 114 -29.24 -3.07 -2.63
CA TYR A 114 -27.94 -3.01 -1.95
C TYR A 114 -26.77 -2.80 -2.91
N ALA A 115 -25.70 -2.26 -2.36
CA ALA A 115 -24.40 -2.18 -2.99
C ALA A 115 -23.31 -2.51 -1.98
N TYR A 116 -22.07 -2.59 -2.46
CA TYR A 116 -20.91 -2.75 -1.62
C TYR A 116 -19.95 -1.59 -1.84
N LEU A 117 -19.23 -1.23 -0.78
CA LEU A 117 -17.97 -0.53 -0.98
C LEU A 117 -16.96 -1.53 -1.54
N ARG A 118 -16.25 -1.14 -2.60
CA ARG A 118 -15.34 -2.04 -3.32
C ARG A 118 -14.18 -2.53 -2.41
N PRO A 119 -13.89 -3.83 -2.38
CA PRO A 119 -12.79 -4.39 -1.58
C PRO A 119 -11.40 -4.29 -2.24
N GLU A 120 -11.38 -3.96 -3.52
CA GLU A 120 -10.23 -3.72 -4.38
C GLU A 120 -10.61 -2.70 -5.47
N THR A 121 -9.65 -2.22 -6.24
CA THR A 121 -9.89 -1.18 -7.26
C THR A 121 -9.99 -1.75 -8.69
N ALA A 122 -9.42 -2.94 -8.92
CA ALA A 122 -9.35 -3.70 -10.17
C ALA A 122 -10.70 -3.90 -10.89
N GLN A 123 -11.77 -4.23 -10.15
CA GLN A 123 -13.09 -4.50 -10.74
C GLN A 123 -13.63 -3.33 -11.57
N GLY A 124 -13.32 -2.09 -11.18
CA GLY A 124 -13.71 -0.89 -11.93
C GLY A 124 -13.05 -0.83 -13.31
N THR A 125 -11.81 -1.31 -13.42
CA THR A 125 -11.06 -1.41 -14.66
C THR A 125 -11.67 -2.47 -15.58
N PHE A 126 -11.96 -3.67 -15.06
CA PHE A 126 -12.47 -4.78 -15.88
C PHE A 126 -13.82 -4.47 -16.51
N VAL A 127 -14.78 -3.94 -15.73
CA VAL A 127 -16.11 -3.62 -16.26
C VAL A 127 -16.09 -2.47 -17.29
N ASN A 128 -15.03 -1.64 -17.28
CA ASN A 128 -14.83 -0.56 -18.24
C ASN A 128 -13.89 -0.92 -19.40
N PHE A 129 -13.40 -2.16 -19.48
CA PHE A 129 -12.44 -2.59 -20.50
C PHE A 129 -12.90 -2.21 -21.93
N LYS A 130 -14.14 -2.54 -22.29
CA LYS A 130 -14.73 -2.22 -23.60
C LYS A 130 -14.81 -0.71 -23.84
N ASN A 131 -15.24 0.06 -22.83
CA ASN A 131 -15.36 1.51 -22.92
C ASN A 131 -14.00 2.18 -23.17
N VAL A 132 -12.96 1.72 -22.48
CA VAL A 132 -11.59 2.22 -22.69
C VAL A 132 -11.08 1.84 -24.07
N LEU A 133 -11.27 0.58 -24.48
CA LEU A 133 -10.83 0.12 -25.79
C LEU A 133 -11.48 0.92 -26.93
N ASP A 134 -12.79 1.13 -26.86
CA ASP A 134 -13.55 1.87 -27.88
C ASP A 134 -13.15 3.35 -27.95
N SER A 135 -12.89 3.97 -26.79
CA SER A 135 -12.57 5.41 -26.73
C SER A 135 -11.10 5.73 -27.04
N THR A 136 -10.19 4.75 -26.93
CA THR A 136 -8.74 4.98 -27.07
C THR A 136 -8.07 4.21 -28.21
N SER A 137 -8.77 3.25 -28.83
CA SER A 137 -8.25 2.41 -29.94
C SER A 137 -6.91 1.71 -29.61
N ARG A 138 -6.71 1.33 -28.35
CA ARG A 138 -5.50 0.62 -27.90
C ARG A 138 -5.42 -0.79 -28.52
N ARG A 139 -4.20 -1.28 -28.70
CA ARG A 139 -3.90 -2.66 -29.10
C ARG A 139 -3.12 -3.35 -27.99
N LEU A 140 -3.24 -4.67 -27.89
CA LEU A 140 -2.45 -5.44 -26.94
C LEU A 140 -0.94 -5.37 -27.31
N PRO A 141 -0.05 -5.32 -26.31
CA PRO A 141 -0.34 -5.20 -24.88
C PRO A 141 -0.59 -3.74 -24.46
N PHE A 142 -1.47 -3.53 -23.49
CA PHE A 142 -1.71 -2.22 -22.88
C PHE A 142 -2.18 -2.36 -21.44
N GLY A 143 -2.04 -1.31 -20.64
CA GLY A 143 -2.51 -1.30 -19.24
C GLY A 143 -3.49 -0.19 -18.94
N ILE A 144 -4.29 -0.40 -17.90
CA ILE A 144 -5.12 0.62 -17.26
C ILE A 144 -4.71 0.68 -15.79
N ALA A 145 -4.31 1.87 -15.33
CA ALA A 145 -3.89 2.09 -13.95
C ALA A 145 -4.98 2.84 -13.18
N GLN A 146 -5.16 2.51 -11.91
CA GLN A 146 -6.05 3.23 -11.02
C GLN A 146 -5.41 3.39 -9.64
N ILE A 147 -5.61 4.57 -9.04
CA ILE A 147 -5.34 4.81 -7.63
C ILE A 147 -6.67 5.14 -6.97
N GLY A 148 -6.94 4.53 -5.83
CA GLY A 148 -8.07 4.96 -5.02
C GLY A 148 -8.34 4.09 -3.82
N LYS A 149 -9.40 4.46 -3.09
CA LYS A 149 -9.81 3.80 -1.86
C LYS A 149 -10.41 2.43 -2.11
N SER A 150 -10.14 1.50 -1.21
CA SER A 150 -10.82 0.22 -1.07
C SER A 150 -11.14 -0.04 0.41
N PHE A 151 -12.10 -0.93 0.64
CA PHE A 151 -12.68 -1.14 1.95
C PHE A 151 -12.77 -2.62 2.28
N ARG A 152 -12.18 -3.03 3.40
CA ARG A 152 -12.23 -4.41 3.89
C ARG A 152 -12.78 -4.36 5.31
N ASN A 153 -13.85 -5.08 5.59
CA ASN A 153 -14.54 -5.10 6.87
C ASN A 153 -13.76 -5.93 7.91
N GLU A 154 -12.50 -5.57 8.15
CA GLU A 154 -11.56 -6.32 8.99
C GLU A 154 -12.15 -6.62 10.38
N ILE A 155 -12.09 -7.91 10.77
CA ILE A 155 -12.69 -8.41 12.02
C ILE A 155 -11.99 -7.76 13.22
N THR A 156 -10.66 -7.72 13.19
CA THR A 156 -9.85 -7.13 14.25
C THR A 156 -8.75 -6.25 13.66
N PRO A 157 -8.97 -4.94 13.53
CA PRO A 157 -7.92 -3.99 13.14
C PRO A 157 -6.76 -4.05 14.14
N ARG A 158 -5.53 -4.20 13.66
CA ARG A 158 -4.29 -4.38 14.43
C ARG A 158 -3.08 -3.86 13.66
N ASN A 159 -1.95 -3.75 14.36
CA ASN A 159 -0.64 -3.42 13.77
C ASN A 159 -0.69 -2.12 12.95
N PHE A 160 -1.29 -1.07 13.51
CA PHE A 160 -1.35 0.26 12.88
C PHE A 160 -1.98 0.22 11.46
N ILE A 161 -1.22 0.54 10.40
CA ILE A 161 -1.71 0.63 9.02
C ILE A 161 -1.88 -0.72 8.29
N PHE A 162 -1.43 -1.85 8.87
CA PHE A 162 -1.42 -3.13 8.16
C PHE A 162 -2.78 -3.81 8.07
N ARG A 163 -3.63 -3.58 9.09
CA ARG A 163 -4.99 -4.13 9.17
C ARG A 163 -5.96 -3.00 9.50
N VAL A 164 -6.34 -2.28 8.45
CA VAL A 164 -7.30 -1.18 8.48
C VAL A 164 -8.55 -1.54 7.67
N ARG A 165 -9.63 -0.78 7.86
CA ARG A 165 -10.90 -1.01 7.16
C ARG A 165 -11.07 -0.20 5.89
N GLU A 166 -10.33 0.88 5.78
CA GLU A 166 -10.23 1.75 4.61
C GLU A 166 -8.75 1.91 4.33
N LEU A 167 -8.35 1.71 3.08
CA LEU A 167 -6.98 1.85 2.60
C LEU A 167 -6.97 2.36 1.16
N GLU A 168 -5.81 2.81 0.68
CA GLU A 168 -5.63 3.21 -0.71
C GLU A 168 -4.70 2.25 -1.45
N GLN A 169 -5.05 1.93 -2.68
CA GLN A 169 -4.27 1.02 -3.53
C GLN A 169 -3.86 1.72 -4.82
N MET A 170 -2.73 1.29 -5.37
CA MET A 170 -2.27 1.61 -6.72
C MET A 170 -2.23 0.30 -7.50
N GLU A 171 -3.17 0.12 -8.42
CA GLU A 171 -3.33 -1.12 -9.17
C GLU A 171 -3.19 -0.84 -10.67
N ILE A 172 -2.56 -1.76 -11.39
CA ILE A 172 -2.42 -1.73 -12.83
C ILE A 172 -2.98 -3.02 -13.39
N GLU A 173 -3.98 -2.96 -14.26
CA GLU A 173 -4.41 -4.11 -15.04
C GLU A 173 -3.72 -4.07 -16.40
N PHE A 174 -2.72 -4.94 -16.60
CA PHE A 174 -1.96 -5.01 -17.83
C PHE A 174 -2.44 -6.17 -18.71
N PHE A 175 -3.14 -5.82 -19.79
CA PHE A 175 -3.76 -6.76 -20.71
C PHE A 175 -2.75 -7.22 -21.77
N VAL A 176 -2.59 -8.54 -21.89
CA VAL A 176 -1.62 -9.19 -22.77
C VAL A 176 -2.27 -10.30 -23.59
N LYS A 177 -1.60 -10.71 -24.67
CA LYS A 177 -2.04 -11.86 -25.46
C LYS A 177 -1.75 -13.15 -24.68
N PRO A 178 -2.70 -14.10 -24.59
CA PRO A 178 -2.43 -15.41 -23.98
C PRO A 178 -1.19 -16.07 -24.60
N GLY A 179 -0.32 -16.63 -23.76
CA GLY A 179 0.96 -17.21 -24.18
C GLY A 179 2.15 -16.24 -24.15
N THR A 180 1.91 -14.95 -23.91
CA THR A 180 2.96 -13.95 -23.61
C THR A 180 2.98 -13.52 -22.15
N ASP A 181 2.03 -14.02 -21.36
CA ASP A 181 1.76 -13.60 -19.98
C ASP A 181 2.93 -13.85 -19.02
N GLU A 182 3.64 -14.97 -19.14
CA GLU A 182 4.78 -15.27 -18.27
C GLU A 182 5.95 -14.30 -18.50
N GLU A 183 6.25 -13.96 -19.76
CA GLU A 183 7.28 -12.95 -20.08
C GLU A 183 6.91 -11.58 -19.51
N TRP A 184 5.64 -11.18 -19.65
CA TRP A 184 5.15 -9.92 -19.08
C TRP A 184 5.11 -9.92 -17.55
N HIS A 185 4.83 -11.07 -16.92
CA HIS A 185 4.84 -11.22 -15.47
C HIS A 185 6.23 -10.94 -14.89
N GLU A 186 7.28 -11.54 -15.47
CA GLU A 186 8.67 -11.32 -15.07
C GLU A 186 9.12 -9.87 -15.33
N LYS A 187 8.72 -9.27 -16.46
CA LYS A 187 9.01 -7.86 -16.75
C LYS A 187 8.39 -6.91 -15.73
N TRP A 188 7.15 -7.17 -15.32
CA TRP A 188 6.50 -6.36 -14.29
C TRP A 188 7.14 -6.55 -12.92
N LEU A 189 7.53 -7.78 -12.55
CA LEU A 189 8.29 -8.01 -11.32
C LEU A 189 9.54 -7.13 -11.24
N GLU A 190 10.39 -7.16 -12.28
CA GLU A 190 11.61 -6.36 -12.30
C GLU A 190 11.31 -4.86 -12.32
N ALA A 191 10.33 -4.42 -13.13
CA ALA A 191 9.95 -3.02 -13.19
C ALA A 191 9.45 -2.48 -11.84
N ARG A 192 8.71 -3.28 -11.07
CA ARG A 192 8.20 -2.90 -9.75
C ARG A 192 9.29 -2.90 -8.68
N LEU A 193 10.20 -3.88 -8.69
CA LEU A 193 11.38 -3.86 -7.82
C LEU A 193 12.25 -2.62 -8.06
N GLN A 194 12.55 -2.30 -9.32
CA GLN A 194 13.29 -1.09 -9.67
C GLN A 194 12.56 0.19 -9.24
N TRP A 195 11.22 0.21 -9.32
CA TRP A 195 10.41 1.34 -8.90
C TRP A 195 10.52 1.59 -7.39
N TRP A 196 10.48 0.55 -6.55
CA TRP A 196 10.65 0.67 -5.10
C TRP A 196 12.06 1.14 -4.71
N GLU A 197 13.09 0.66 -5.39
CA GLU A 197 14.46 1.16 -5.23
C GLU A 197 14.55 2.66 -5.57
N ASN A 198 13.86 3.08 -6.64
CA ASN A 198 13.74 4.49 -7.00
C ASN A 198 13.00 5.31 -5.94
N GLN A 199 12.09 4.72 -5.17
CA GLN A 199 11.43 5.38 -4.02
C GLN A 199 12.27 5.39 -2.74
N GLY A 200 13.44 4.76 -2.74
CA GLY A 200 14.35 4.74 -1.60
C GLY A 200 14.21 3.52 -0.70
N ILE A 201 13.57 2.45 -1.17
CA ILE A 201 13.58 1.14 -0.51
C ILE A 201 14.63 0.26 -1.18
N PRO A 202 15.75 -0.05 -0.53
CA PRO A 202 16.79 -0.88 -1.11
C PRO A 202 16.26 -2.27 -1.51
N ARG A 203 16.76 -2.82 -2.62
CA ARG A 203 16.27 -4.11 -3.14
C ARG A 203 16.50 -5.24 -2.13
N GLU A 204 17.59 -5.20 -1.38
CA GLU A 204 17.92 -6.16 -0.33
C GLU A 204 16.92 -6.19 0.84
N GLN A 205 16.12 -5.14 1.01
CA GLN A 205 15.05 -5.07 2.01
C GLN A 205 13.73 -5.65 1.49
N ILE A 206 13.66 -6.02 0.21
CA ILE A 206 12.49 -6.62 -0.43
C ILE A 206 12.81 -8.08 -0.75
N GLN A 207 12.12 -8.98 -0.07
CA GLN A 207 12.10 -10.39 -0.42
C GLN A 207 10.98 -10.66 -1.42
N VAL A 208 11.32 -11.28 -2.55
CA VAL A 208 10.31 -11.79 -3.50
C VAL A 208 9.81 -13.15 -3.00
N TYR A 209 8.52 -13.24 -2.71
CA TYR A 209 7.85 -14.47 -2.31
C TYR A 209 7.02 -15.00 -3.48
N ASP A 210 7.44 -16.11 -4.08
CA ASP A 210 6.68 -16.84 -5.11
C ASP A 210 5.61 -17.69 -4.40
N VAL A 211 4.36 -17.26 -4.50
CA VAL A 211 3.26 -17.83 -3.71
C VAL A 211 3.03 -19.30 -4.13
N PRO A 212 3.09 -20.26 -3.19
CA PRO A 212 2.81 -21.66 -3.48
C PRO A 212 1.42 -21.86 -4.07
N LYS A 213 1.28 -22.85 -4.95
CA LYS A 213 0.01 -23.11 -5.67
C LYS A 213 -1.20 -23.29 -4.75
N ASP A 214 -1.01 -23.90 -3.59
CA ASP A 214 -2.09 -24.17 -2.63
C ASP A 214 -2.59 -22.89 -1.91
N ASP A 215 -1.79 -21.82 -1.94
CA ASP A 215 -2.09 -20.52 -1.33
C ASP A 215 -2.51 -19.46 -2.38
N LEU A 216 -2.51 -19.80 -3.67
CA LEU A 216 -2.95 -18.88 -4.72
C LEU A 216 -4.45 -18.61 -4.63
N ALA A 217 -4.84 -17.36 -4.87
CA ALA A 217 -6.24 -17.01 -5.08
C ALA A 217 -6.81 -17.82 -6.28
N HIS A 218 -8.11 -18.11 -6.25
CA HIS A 218 -8.77 -19.00 -7.23
C HIS A 218 -8.66 -18.53 -8.68
N TYR A 219 -8.35 -17.26 -8.90
CA TYR A 219 -8.16 -16.63 -10.20
C TYR A 219 -6.70 -16.46 -10.62
N SER A 220 -5.73 -16.70 -9.74
CA SER A 220 -4.31 -16.47 -10.02
C SER A 220 -3.63 -17.73 -10.57
N LYS A 221 -2.99 -17.59 -11.73
CA LYS A 221 -2.08 -18.60 -12.31
C LYS A 221 -0.76 -18.65 -11.55
N ARG A 222 -0.25 -17.50 -11.10
CA ARG A 222 0.99 -17.32 -10.33
C ARG A 222 1.00 -15.91 -9.73
N THR A 223 1.52 -15.75 -8.52
CA THR A 223 1.67 -14.45 -7.87
C THR A 223 3.06 -14.33 -7.25
N TYR A 224 3.69 -13.17 -7.43
CA TYR A 224 4.85 -12.76 -6.66
C TYR A 224 4.44 -11.69 -5.66
N ASP A 225 4.62 -11.95 -4.37
CA ASP A 225 4.46 -10.94 -3.33
C ASP A 225 5.81 -10.30 -3.03
N LEU A 226 5.87 -8.98 -3.09
CA LEU A 226 7.01 -8.20 -2.64
C LEU A 226 6.86 -7.95 -1.14
N MET A 227 7.72 -8.59 -0.35
CA MET A 227 7.69 -8.55 1.10
C MET A 227 8.78 -7.60 1.60
N TYR A 228 8.40 -6.51 2.27
CA TYR A 228 9.35 -5.58 2.88
C TYR A 228 9.58 -5.93 4.35
N ASN A 229 10.83 -5.87 4.80
CA ASN A 229 11.21 -6.17 6.19
C ASN A 229 10.98 -4.96 7.12
N TYR A 230 9.79 -4.87 7.71
CA TYR A 230 9.49 -3.82 8.68
C TYR A 230 10.18 -4.07 10.03
N PRO A 231 10.82 -3.07 10.67
CA PRO A 231 11.68 -3.28 11.85
C PRO A 231 11.07 -4.05 13.03
N THR A 232 9.77 -3.95 13.26
CA THR A 232 9.07 -4.61 14.40
C THR A 232 8.08 -5.69 13.97
N LEU A 233 7.78 -5.81 12.68
CA LEU A 233 6.78 -6.74 12.15
C LEU A 233 7.41 -7.85 11.30
N GLY A 234 8.64 -7.65 10.83
CA GLY A 234 9.30 -8.54 9.88
C GLY A 234 8.77 -8.33 8.47
N PHE A 235 8.90 -9.37 7.64
CA PHE A 235 8.48 -9.37 6.25
C PHE A 235 6.95 -9.32 6.13
N GLU A 236 6.45 -8.21 5.60
CA GLU A 236 5.03 -8.02 5.27
C GLU A 236 4.91 -7.52 3.82
N GLU A 237 3.82 -7.91 3.17
CA GLU A 237 3.55 -7.62 1.76
C GLU A 237 3.34 -6.11 1.54
N ILE A 238 4.08 -5.53 0.58
CA ILE A 238 3.90 -4.14 0.12
C ILE A 238 3.24 -4.05 -1.26
N GLU A 239 3.38 -5.08 -2.06
CA GLU A 239 2.83 -5.17 -3.41
C GLU A 239 2.74 -6.63 -3.87
N GLY A 240 1.58 -7.02 -4.41
CA GLY A 240 1.40 -8.30 -5.10
C GLY A 240 1.47 -8.10 -6.62
N ILE A 241 2.13 -9.01 -7.33
CA ILE A 241 2.19 -9.03 -8.79
C ILE A 241 1.61 -10.36 -9.26
N ALA A 242 0.34 -10.34 -9.65
CA ALA A 242 -0.42 -11.53 -10.01
C ALA A 242 -0.55 -11.69 -11.54
N ASN A 243 -0.47 -12.93 -12.01
CA ASN A 243 -0.95 -13.31 -13.34
C ASN A 243 -2.33 -13.94 -13.18
N ARG A 244 -3.38 -13.21 -13.58
CA ARG A 244 -4.79 -13.57 -13.36
C ARG A 244 -5.42 -14.29 -14.56
N SER A 245 -4.62 -14.60 -15.59
CA SER A 245 -5.10 -15.19 -16.85
C SER A 245 -6.29 -14.40 -17.43
N ASP A 246 -7.29 -15.09 -17.99
CA ASP A 246 -8.51 -14.49 -18.54
C ASP A 246 -9.72 -14.51 -17.57
N TYR A 247 -9.50 -14.79 -16.29
CA TYR A 247 -10.58 -14.93 -15.31
C TYR A 247 -11.46 -13.68 -15.19
N ASP A 248 -10.86 -12.50 -15.02
CA ASP A 248 -11.60 -11.28 -14.70
C ASP A 248 -12.47 -10.79 -15.87
N LEU A 249 -11.85 -10.61 -17.03
CA LEU A 249 -12.60 -10.25 -18.24
C LEU A 249 -13.56 -11.36 -18.65
N GLY A 250 -13.15 -12.63 -18.52
CA GLY A 250 -14.00 -13.79 -18.80
C GLY A 250 -15.26 -13.81 -17.94
N SER A 251 -15.13 -13.53 -16.64
CA SER A 251 -16.25 -13.52 -15.68
C SER A 251 -17.26 -12.42 -15.95
N HIS A 252 -16.82 -11.29 -16.51
CA HIS A 252 -17.68 -10.12 -16.79
C HIS A 252 -18.13 -10.02 -18.26
N SER A 253 -17.70 -10.92 -19.14
CA SER A 253 -17.97 -10.83 -20.57
C SER A 253 -19.31 -11.45 -20.99
N LYS A 254 -20.00 -10.81 -21.94
CA LYS A 254 -21.12 -11.41 -22.66
C LYS A 254 -20.66 -12.45 -23.68
N GLY A 255 -21.38 -13.56 -23.76
CA GLY A 255 -21.14 -14.61 -24.77
C GLY A 255 -19.93 -15.48 -24.44
N GLN A 256 -19.73 -15.78 -23.15
CA GLN A 256 -18.58 -16.54 -22.62
C GLN A 256 -18.28 -17.83 -23.40
N ALA A 257 -19.32 -18.57 -23.80
CA ALA A 257 -19.19 -19.83 -24.54
C ALA A 257 -18.48 -19.69 -25.91
N GLU A 258 -18.48 -18.50 -26.52
CA GLU A 258 -17.84 -18.25 -27.81
C GLU A 258 -16.37 -17.78 -27.68
N LEU A 259 -15.91 -17.48 -26.47
CA LEU A 259 -14.66 -16.75 -26.22
C LEU A 259 -13.48 -17.65 -25.86
N GLY A 260 -13.70 -18.95 -25.68
CA GLY A 260 -12.62 -19.90 -25.37
C GLY A 260 -11.88 -19.57 -24.07
N ILE A 261 -12.61 -19.09 -23.06
CA ILE A 261 -12.07 -18.72 -21.73
C ILE A 261 -11.39 -19.94 -21.10
N GLN A 262 -10.14 -19.79 -20.67
CA GLN A 262 -9.34 -20.85 -20.08
C GLN A 262 -9.61 -21.00 -18.58
N ALA A 263 -9.79 -19.88 -17.88
CA ALA A 263 -10.12 -19.88 -16.47
C ALA A 263 -11.54 -20.42 -16.20
N LYS A 264 -11.73 -21.01 -15.02
CA LYS A 264 -13.06 -21.44 -14.58
C LYS A 264 -13.86 -20.23 -14.11
N VAL A 265 -14.83 -19.80 -14.91
CA VAL A 265 -15.71 -18.66 -14.61
C VAL A 265 -17.15 -19.12 -14.38
N ALA A 266 -17.90 -18.35 -13.59
CA ALA A 266 -19.34 -18.55 -13.45
C ALA A 266 -20.06 -18.06 -14.73
N GLU A 267 -21.19 -18.69 -15.05
CA GLU A 267 -22.05 -18.24 -16.15
C GLU A 267 -22.59 -16.84 -15.85
N ASN A 268 -22.36 -15.91 -16.77
CA ASN A 268 -22.82 -14.53 -16.67
C ASN A 268 -23.91 -14.25 -17.71
N THR A 269 -25.15 -14.17 -17.23
CA THR A 269 -26.34 -13.89 -18.05
C THR A 269 -26.72 -12.42 -18.07
N ASP A 270 -26.09 -11.58 -17.23
CA ASP A 270 -26.45 -10.17 -17.07
C ASP A 270 -25.56 -9.22 -17.88
N SER A 271 -24.35 -9.65 -18.26
CA SER A 271 -23.42 -8.78 -18.99
C SER A 271 -23.96 -8.42 -20.38
N THR A 272 -23.92 -7.13 -20.69
CA THR A 272 -24.40 -6.58 -21.96
C THR A 272 -23.28 -6.41 -22.99
N ALA A 273 -22.02 -6.48 -22.56
CA ALA A 273 -20.84 -6.19 -23.39
C ALA A 273 -19.88 -7.38 -23.46
N ARG A 274 -19.36 -7.65 -24.66
CA ARG A 274 -18.28 -8.61 -24.89
C ARG A 274 -16.95 -7.96 -24.51
N LEU A 275 -16.30 -8.46 -23.46
CA LEU A 275 -15.00 -7.98 -22.97
C LEU A 275 -13.86 -8.81 -23.56
N ALA A 276 -13.68 -8.67 -24.86
CA ALA A 276 -12.67 -9.39 -25.64
C ALA A 276 -12.11 -8.49 -26.73
N VAL A 277 -10.96 -8.87 -27.29
CA VAL A 277 -10.36 -8.19 -28.45
C VAL A 277 -10.32 -9.12 -29.65
N GLN A 278 -10.26 -8.56 -30.84
CA GLN A 278 -10.06 -9.33 -32.06
C GLN A 278 -8.57 -9.34 -32.40
N ASP A 279 -8.01 -10.52 -32.62
CA ASP A 279 -6.64 -10.66 -33.09
C ASP A 279 -6.51 -10.15 -34.53
N ASP A 280 -5.53 -9.28 -34.77
CA ASP A 280 -5.39 -8.59 -36.05
C ASP A 280 -5.08 -9.56 -37.21
N GLU A 281 -4.38 -10.65 -36.94
CA GLU A 281 -3.93 -11.62 -37.94
C GLU A 281 -5.01 -12.68 -38.21
N THR A 282 -5.50 -13.32 -37.15
CA THR A 282 -6.42 -14.46 -37.25
C THR A 282 -7.89 -14.04 -37.30
N LYS A 283 -8.20 -12.78 -36.97
CA LYS A 283 -9.56 -12.24 -36.81
C LYS A 283 -10.42 -12.98 -35.79
N LYS A 284 -9.82 -13.83 -34.95
CA LYS A 284 -10.52 -14.53 -33.87
C LYS A 284 -10.66 -13.61 -32.67
N TRP A 285 -11.77 -13.76 -31.95
CA TRP A 285 -11.94 -13.14 -30.65
C TRP A 285 -11.07 -13.87 -29.63
N LEU A 286 -10.41 -13.11 -28.77
CA LEU A 286 -9.67 -13.61 -27.62
C LEU A 286 -9.95 -12.75 -26.40
N VAL A 287 -9.98 -13.38 -25.23
CA VAL A 287 -9.99 -12.68 -23.95
C VAL A 287 -8.54 -12.44 -23.55
N PRO A 288 -8.09 -11.18 -23.38
CA PRO A 288 -6.73 -10.90 -22.93
C PRO A 288 -6.45 -11.53 -21.56
N PHE A 289 -5.21 -11.93 -21.35
CA PHE A 289 -4.73 -12.27 -20.01
C PHE A 289 -4.36 -10.98 -19.27
N VAL A 290 -4.43 -11.01 -17.94
CA VAL A 290 -4.16 -9.86 -17.08
C VAL A 290 -2.95 -10.12 -16.19
N ILE A 291 -1.97 -9.21 -16.23
CA ILE A 291 -0.91 -9.09 -15.23
C ILE A 291 -1.24 -7.89 -14.35
N GLU A 292 -1.32 -8.11 -13.04
CA GLU A 292 -1.75 -7.12 -12.05
C GLU A 292 -0.66 -6.86 -11.02
N PRO A 293 0.09 -5.76 -11.14
CA PRO A 293 0.78 -5.14 -10.01
C PRO A 293 -0.22 -4.35 -9.14
N ALA A 294 -0.32 -4.71 -7.86
CA ALA A 294 -1.22 -4.12 -6.88
C ALA A 294 -0.46 -3.75 -5.60
N ALA A 295 -0.19 -2.45 -5.41
CA ALA A 295 0.52 -1.93 -4.25
C ALA A 295 -0.42 -1.25 -3.25
N GLY A 296 -0.18 -1.45 -1.96
CA GLY A 296 -0.85 -0.69 -0.89
C GLY A 296 -0.14 0.64 -0.64
N VAL A 297 -0.83 1.77 -0.84
CA VAL A 297 -0.25 3.12 -0.67
C VAL A 297 0.22 3.31 0.77
N ASP A 298 -0.63 3.01 1.74
CA ASP A 298 -0.35 3.19 3.17
C ASP A 298 0.90 2.41 3.60
N ARG A 299 0.99 1.14 3.19
CA ARG A 299 2.13 0.26 3.45
C ARG A 299 3.41 0.79 2.80
N GLY A 300 3.32 1.25 1.56
CA GLY A 300 4.43 1.89 0.85
C GLY A 300 4.94 3.14 1.56
N VAL A 301 4.05 4.01 2.04
CA VAL A 301 4.41 5.21 2.82
C VAL A 301 5.15 4.81 4.09
N LEU A 302 4.66 3.81 4.84
CA LEU A 302 5.35 3.35 6.04
C LEU A 302 6.72 2.73 5.73
N ALA A 303 6.85 1.98 4.63
CA ALA A 303 8.12 1.37 4.25
C ALA A 303 9.18 2.44 3.92
N VAL A 304 8.81 3.45 3.12
CA VAL A 304 9.68 4.60 2.83
C VAL A 304 10.06 5.37 4.11
N LEU A 305 9.12 5.57 5.04
CA LEU A 305 9.43 6.20 6.33
C LEU A 305 10.36 5.35 7.19
N SER A 306 10.19 4.03 7.16
CA SER A 306 11.02 3.08 7.91
C SER A 306 12.46 3.09 7.42
N GLU A 307 12.67 3.07 6.10
CA GLU A 307 14.00 3.17 5.50
C GLU A 307 14.65 4.55 5.70
N ALA A 308 13.85 5.62 5.63
CA ALA A 308 14.38 6.96 5.85
C ALA A 308 14.74 7.26 7.31
N TYR A 309 14.13 6.57 8.28
CA TYR A 309 14.32 6.84 9.71
C TYR A 309 15.73 6.49 10.16
N THR A 310 16.52 7.51 10.49
CA THR A 310 17.89 7.36 10.98
C THR A 310 18.06 8.10 12.32
N LYS A 311 18.69 7.44 13.29
CA LYS A 311 19.24 8.08 14.48
C LYS A 311 20.73 8.27 14.28
N GLU A 312 21.21 9.50 14.45
CA GLU A 312 22.63 9.83 14.31
C GLU A 312 23.15 10.44 15.61
N GLU A 313 24.31 9.97 16.05
CA GLU A 313 25.08 10.60 17.13
C GLU A 313 25.93 11.73 16.55
N LEU A 314 25.85 12.91 17.15
CA LEU A 314 26.59 14.09 16.72
C LEU A 314 27.93 14.17 17.44
N GLU A 315 28.88 14.93 16.89
CA GLU A 315 30.19 15.18 17.52
C GLU A 315 30.08 15.79 18.93
N SER A 316 28.97 16.45 19.24
CA SER A 316 28.67 17.00 20.56
C SER A 316 28.24 15.93 21.59
N GLY A 317 28.05 14.68 21.18
CA GLY A 317 27.47 13.60 22.00
C GLY A 317 25.94 13.66 22.10
N GLU A 318 25.27 14.56 21.37
CA GLU A 318 23.81 14.61 21.28
C GLU A 318 23.31 13.70 20.15
N GLU A 319 22.16 13.07 20.33
CA GLU A 319 21.49 12.34 19.24
C GLU A 319 20.56 13.26 18.45
N ARG A 320 20.45 13.03 17.13
CA ARG A 320 19.37 13.58 16.30
C ARG A 320 18.61 12.48 15.58
N VAL A 321 17.33 12.74 15.35
CA VAL A 321 16.50 11.97 14.41
C VAL A 321 16.46 12.71 13.09
N VAL A 322 16.70 12.00 11.99
CA VAL A 322 16.59 12.53 10.63
C VAL A 322 15.83 11.55 9.76
N LEU A 323 14.85 12.05 9.01
CA LEU A 323 14.22 11.29 7.93
C LEU A 323 14.99 11.54 6.63
N LYS A 324 15.83 10.58 6.24
CA LYS A 324 16.61 10.60 4.98
C LYS A 324 15.76 10.26 3.75
N LEU A 325 14.58 10.87 3.65
CA LEU A 325 13.70 10.73 2.49
C LEU A 325 14.43 11.17 1.23
N LYS A 326 14.23 10.44 0.11
CA LYS A 326 14.69 10.94 -1.19
C LYS A 326 14.08 12.32 -1.45
N PRO A 327 14.84 13.28 -2.01
CA PRO A 327 14.39 14.66 -2.15
C PRO A 327 13.05 14.80 -2.87
N HIS A 328 12.76 13.99 -3.89
CA HIS A 328 11.49 14.01 -4.62
C HIS A 328 10.28 13.54 -3.80
N LEU A 329 10.48 12.78 -2.72
CA LEU A 329 9.42 12.32 -1.81
C LEU A 329 9.23 13.20 -0.57
N ALA A 330 10.20 14.04 -0.23
CA ALA A 330 10.11 14.88 0.97
C ALA A 330 8.84 15.77 0.96
N PRO A 331 8.08 15.84 2.08
CA PRO A 331 6.82 16.59 2.14
C PRO A 331 7.02 18.10 2.00
N ILE A 332 8.21 18.58 2.38
CA ILE A 332 8.69 19.94 2.20
C ILE A 332 10.06 19.82 1.52
N LYS A 333 10.27 20.55 0.42
CA LYS A 333 11.54 20.53 -0.30
C LYS A 333 12.53 21.51 0.29
N VAL A 334 12.02 22.69 0.68
CA VAL A 334 12.83 23.79 1.22
C VAL A 334 12.08 24.47 2.35
N ALA A 335 12.77 24.73 3.46
CA ALA A 335 12.29 25.59 4.54
C ALA A 335 13.06 26.90 4.55
N VAL A 336 12.37 28.04 4.46
CA VAL A 336 12.96 29.38 4.53
C VAL A 336 12.76 29.94 5.94
N ILE A 337 13.88 30.19 6.62
CA ILE A 337 13.93 30.50 8.05
C ILE A 337 14.53 31.91 8.23
N PRO A 338 13.79 32.88 8.80
CA PRO A 338 14.37 34.15 9.20
C PRO A 338 15.14 33.99 10.51
N LEU A 339 16.39 34.48 10.57
CA LEU A 339 17.22 34.42 11.77
C LEU A 339 16.60 35.22 12.93
N ALA A 340 16.01 36.37 12.64
CA ALA A 340 15.34 37.23 13.63
C ALA A 340 13.91 37.53 13.21
N LYS A 341 12.96 36.92 13.92
CA LYS A 341 11.51 37.00 13.61
C LYS A 341 10.86 38.33 13.98
N ASN A 342 11.47 39.06 14.90
CA ASN A 342 11.02 40.38 15.34
C ASN A 342 11.51 41.51 14.43
N LYS A 343 12.26 41.20 13.37
CA LYS A 343 12.78 42.19 12.42
C LYS A 343 12.02 42.06 11.10
N GLU A 344 11.17 43.05 10.81
CA GLU A 344 10.32 43.02 9.62
C GLU A 344 11.11 42.98 8.32
N GLU A 345 12.28 43.61 8.28
CA GLU A 345 13.18 43.57 7.12
C GLU A 345 13.62 42.14 6.78
N ILE A 346 13.91 41.31 7.79
CA ILE A 346 14.35 39.91 7.63
C ILE A 346 13.16 39.02 7.29
N THR A 347 12.04 39.15 8.01
CA THR A 347 10.85 38.32 7.76
C THR A 347 10.22 38.61 6.40
N SER A 348 10.14 39.88 5.98
CA SER A 348 9.69 40.25 4.64
C SER A 348 10.61 39.71 3.54
N TYR A 349 11.93 39.76 3.73
CA TYR A 349 12.89 39.17 2.79
C TYR A 349 12.74 37.64 2.70
N ALA A 350 12.60 36.96 3.84
CA ALA A 350 12.37 35.51 3.88
C ALA A 350 11.06 35.11 3.18
N ARG A 351 9.97 35.87 3.36
CA ARG A 351 8.72 35.65 2.62
C ARG A 351 8.89 35.86 1.11
N ARG A 352 9.71 36.84 0.70
CA ARG A 352 10.08 37.06 -0.71
C ARG A 352 10.81 35.84 -1.28
N VAL A 353 11.90 35.42 -0.64
CA VAL A 353 12.67 34.21 -1.04
C VAL A 353 11.76 32.98 -1.12
N LYS A 354 10.90 32.76 -0.12
CA LYS A 354 9.94 31.66 -0.14
C LYS A 354 9.01 31.71 -1.35
N ARG A 355 8.46 32.88 -1.67
CA ARG A 355 7.54 33.06 -2.81
C ARG A 355 8.27 32.77 -4.13
N ASP A 356 9.47 33.31 -4.28
CA ASP A 356 10.25 33.20 -5.50
C ASP A 356 10.68 31.73 -5.73
N LEU A 357 11.10 31.01 -4.68
CA LEU A 357 11.36 29.57 -4.74
C LEU A 357 10.10 28.74 -5.01
N GLN A 358 8.97 29.08 -4.38
CA GLN A 358 7.71 28.36 -4.59
C GLN A 358 7.24 28.46 -6.06
N ALA A 359 7.52 29.59 -6.72
CA ALA A 359 7.17 29.83 -8.12
C ALA A 359 7.94 28.93 -9.10
N LEU A 360 9.06 28.31 -8.68
CA LEU A 360 9.81 27.38 -9.52
C LEU A 360 9.11 26.02 -9.71
N GLY A 361 8.10 25.69 -8.88
CA GLY A 361 7.27 24.50 -9.08
C GLY A 361 7.94 23.16 -8.78
N PHE A 362 9.13 23.13 -8.18
CA PHE A 362 9.82 21.87 -7.81
C PHE A 362 9.24 21.18 -6.56
N GLY A 363 8.25 21.78 -5.90
CA GLY A 363 7.55 21.23 -4.74
C GLY A 363 7.20 22.26 -3.67
N ARG A 364 6.84 21.79 -2.48
CA ARG A 364 6.43 22.65 -1.37
C ARG A 364 7.62 23.38 -0.76
N VAL A 365 7.54 24.71 -0.69
CA VAL A 365 8.46 25.57 0.06
C VAL A 365 7.73 26.13 1.28
N LEU A 366 8.30 25.96 2.47
CA LEU A 366 7.72 26.42 3.73
C LEU A 366 8.43 27.69 4.22
N TYR A 367 7.68 28.64 4.77
CA TYR A 367 8.24 29.71 5.61
C TYR A 367 8.12 29.26 7.07
N GLU A 368 9.21 29.28 7.81
CA GLU A 368 9.32 28.68 9.14
C GLU A 368 9.76 29.72 10.18
N ASP A 369 8.85 30.08 11.09
CA ASP A 369 9.06 31.09 12.14
C ASP A 369 8.67 30.61 13.55
N THR A 370 8.65 29.30 13.83
CA THR A 370 8.12 28.73 15.09
C THR A 370 9.16 28.50 16.19
N GLY A 371 10.46 28.53 15.91
CA GLY A 371 11.52 28.38 16.94
C GLY A 371 12.78 29.22 16.71
N ASN A 372 13.79 29.10 17.57
CA ASN A 372 15.12 29.57 17.19
C ASN A 372 15.65 28.71 16.02
N ILE A 373 16.70 29.18 15.35
CA ILE A 373 17.22 28.52 14.14
C ILE A 373 17.58 27.04 14.37
N GLY A 374 18.22 26.71 15.50
CA GLY A 374 18.58 25.34 15.84
C GLY A 374 17.37 24.41 15.99
N LYS A 375 16.31 24.87 16.67
CA LYS A 375 15.05 24.12 16.80
C LYS A 375 14.35 23.95 15.45
N ALA A 376 14.40 24.97 14.59
CA ALA A 376 13.86 24.87 13.24
C ALA A 376 14.60 23.80 12.42
N TYR A 377 15.94 23.78 12.45
CA TYR A 377 16.72 22.73 11.80
C TYR A 377 16.37 21.33 12.32
N ARG A 378 16.27 21.13 13.64
CA ARG A 378 15.89 19.83 14.21
C ARG A 378 14.52 19.36 13.75
N ARG A 379 13.53 20.25 13.76
CA ARG A 379 12.18 19.95 13.25
C ARG A 379 12.21 19.53 11.78
N HIS A 380 13.01 20.23 10.97
CA HIS A 380 13.12 19.96 9.53
C HIS A 380 13.94 18.70 9.20
N ASP A 381 14.94 18.37 10.02
CA ASP A 381 15.64 17.08 9.97
C ASP A 381 14.64 15.94 10.27
N GLU A 382 13.83 16.06 11.34
CA GLU A 382 12.83 15.06 11.74
C GLU A 382 11.73 14.83 10.69
N VAL A 383 11.31 15.85 9.95
CA VAL A 383 10.32 15.69 8.86
C VAL A 383 10.95 15.53 7.49
N GLY A 384 12.28 15.37 7.43
CA GLY A 384 13.03 15.00 6.23
C GLY A 384 13.10 16.07 5.15
N THR A 385 13.01 17.36 5.51
CA THR A 385 13.15 18.48 4.57
C THR A 385 14.60 18.56 4.06
N PRO A 386 14.87 18.40 2.75
CA PRO A 386 16.24 18.31 2.23
C PRO A 386 17.09 19.57 2.47
N PHE A 387 16.51 20.76 2.30
CA PHE A 387 17.24 22.02 2.41
C PHE A 387 16.55 23.02 3.34
N CYS A 388 17.35 23.69 4.17
CA CYS A 388 16.90 24.86 4.94
C CYS A 388 17.68 26.09 4.48
N VAL A 389 16.97 27.14 4.08
CA VAL A 389 17.52 28.43 3.65
C VAL A 389 17.32 29.44 4.78
N THR A 390 18.41 30.00 5.29
CA THR A 390 18.39 31.00 6.35
C THR A 390 18.64 32.40 5.80
N VAL A 391 17.77 33.33 6.18
CA VAL A 391 17.89 34.77 5.90
C VAL A 391 18.33 35.46 7.19
N ASP A 392 19.47 36.14 7.14
CA ASP A 392 20.14 36.75 8.28
C ASP A 392 20.39 38.27 8.08
N TYR A 393 21.15 38.87 9.00
CA TYR A 393 21.46 40.31 8.94
C TYR A 393 22.34 40.67 7.74
N ASP A 394 23.30 39.81 7.39
CA ASP A 394 24.16 40.00 6.23
C ASP A 394 23.33 39.99 4.94
N THR A 395 22.30 39.13 4.86
CA THR A 395 21.38 39.04 3.71
C THR A 395 20.75 40.41 3.39
N ILE A 396 20.38 41.16 4.43
CA ILE A 396 19.77 42.50 4.30
C ILE A 396 20.79 43.65 4.31
N GLY A 397 22.09 43.35 4.18
CA GLY A 397 23.16 44.35 4.13
C GLY A 397 23.50 44.98 5.49
N LYS A 398 23.18 44.32 6.60
CA LYS A 398 23.49 44.77 7.97
C LYS A 398 24.59 43.90 8.59
N SER A 399 25.68 43.70 7.84
CA SER A 399 26.85 42.94 8.30
C SER A 399 27.53 43.63 9.48
N GLN A 400 28.11 42.84 10.39
CA GLN A 400 28.76 43.39 11.60
C GLN A 400 29.98 44.27 11.30
N ASP A 401 30.67 44.00 10.19
CA ASP A 401 31.83 44.75 9.71
C ASP A 401 31.45 46.01 8.92
N GLY A 402 30.15 46.28 8.74
CA GLY A 402 29.62 47.40 7.96
C GLY A 402 29.71 47.22 6.45
N SER A 403 30.16 46.06 5.96
CA SER A 403 30.25 45.78 4.53
C SER A 403 28.90 45.31 3.95
N THR A 404 28.70 45.52 2.65
CA THR A 404 27.55 45.01 1.89
C THR A 404 27.93 43.82 0.99
N ALA A 405 29.13 43.26 1.17
CA ALA A 405 29.64 42.19 0.31
C ALA A 405 28.76 40.91 0.35
N LEU A 406 28.06 40.69 1.45
CA LEU A 406 27.17 39.55 1.67
C LEU A 406 25.68 39.87 1.47
N GLN A 407 25.36 41.08 1.03
CA GLN A 407 23.99 41.46 0.70
C GLN A 407 23.44 40.56 -0.41
N ASP A 408 22.15 40.20 -0.31
CA ASP A 408 21.48 39.29 -1.25
C ASP A 408 22.13 37.91 -1.37
N THR A 409 22.80 37.45 -0.30
CA THR A 409 23.24 36.07 -0.14
C THR A 409 22.58 35.44 1.08
N VAL A 410 22.21 34.16 0.98
CA VAL A 410 21.55 33.37 2.03
C VAL A 410 22.39 32.15 2.40
N THR A 411 22.16 31.60 3.58
CA THR A 411 22.81 30.34 3.99
C THR A 411 21.90 29.16 3.68
N VAL A 412 22.38 28.19 2.90
CA VAL A 412 21.68 26.95 2.60
C VAL A 412 22.30 25.82 3.42
N ARG A 413 21.50 25.13 4.22
CA ARG A 413 21.89 23.96 4.99
C ARG A 413 21.34 22.69 4.35
N ASP A 414 22.22 21.74 4.09
CA ASP A 414 21.88 20.39 3.64
C ASP A 414 21.50 19.50 4.83
N ARG A 415 20.40 18.74 4.72
CA ARG A 415 19.86 17.88 5.79
C ARG A 415 20.84 16.78 6.20
N ASP A 416 21.36 16.06 5.21
CA ASP A 416 22.11 14.82 5.41
C ASP A 416 23.51 15.12 5.92
N THR A 417 24.21 16.03 5.25
CA THR A 417 25.60 16.39 5.58
C THR A 417 25.72 17.44 6.68
N MET A 418 24.62 18.14 7.00
CA MET A 418 24.59 19.31 7.91
C MET A 418 25.43 20.51 7.46
N LYS A 419 26.09 20.43 6.30
CA LYS A 419 26.96 21.50 5.78
C LYS A 419 26.12 22.73 5.43
N GLN A 420 26.72 23.90 5.67
CA GLN A 420 26.13 25.19 5.38
C GLN A 420 26.96 25.89 4.31
N GLU A 421 26.30 26.35 3.25
CA GLU A 421 26.92 27.07 2.14
C GLU A 421 26.24 28.42 1.98
N ARG A 422 27.03 29.49 1.76
CA ARG A 422 26.52 30.83 1.49
C ARG A 422 26.32 30.97 -0.02
N ILE A 423 25.09 31.19 -0.45
CA ILE A 423 24.70 31.21 -1.87
C ILE A 423 24.05 32.55 -2.20
N ALA A 424 24.40 33.13 -3.35
CA ALA A 424 23.72 34.31 -3.86
C ALA A 424 22.26 33.98 -4.19
N VAL A 425 21.32 34.85 -3.84
CA VAL A 425 19.87 34.60 -4.07
C VAL A 425 19.57 34.42 -5.55
N GLY A 426 20.33 35.06 -6.45
CA GLY A 426 20.22 34.87 -7.90
C GLY A 426 20.60 33.46 -8.38
N GLU A 427 21.44 32.74 -7.65
CA GLU A 427 21.92 31.38 -7.98
C GLU A 427 21.16 30.28 -7.23
N LEU A 428 20.40 30.66 -6.20
CA LEU A 428 19.71 29.74 -5.30
C LEU A 428 18.74 28.79 -6.03
N ALA A 429 18.07 29.30 -7.06
CA ALA A 429 17.16 28.52 -7.89
C ALA A 429 17.85 27.32 -8.56
N GLU A 430 18.98 27.59 -9.23
CA GLU A 430 19.77 26.58 -9.93
C GLU A 430 20.40 25.59 -8.93
N TYR A 431 20.98 26.12 -7.84
CA TYR A 431 21.59 25.32 -6.78
C TYR A 431 20.63 24.27 -6.20
N LEU A 432 19.38 24.66 -5.94
CA LEU A 432 18.35 23.76 -5.39
C LEU A 432 17.80 22.79 -6.44
N MET A 433 17.49 23.27 -7.65
CA MET A 433 16.93 22.41 -8.71
C MET A 433 17.88 21.29 -9.13
N SER A 434 19.20 21.50 -9.08
CA SER A 434 20.16 20.45 -9.42
C SER A 434 20.23 19.32 -8.39
N ARG A 435 19.77 19.56 -7.15
CA ARG A 435 19.84 18.62 -6.02
C ARG A 435 18.49 18.05 -5.57
N LEU A 436 17.39 18.64 -6.04
CA LEU A 436 16.02 18.20 -5.72
C LEU A 436 15.41 17.28 -6.78
N LYS A 437 16.08 17.07 -7.92
CA LYS A 437 15.62 16.23 -9.03
C LYS A 437 15.65 14.75 -8.70
#